data_AF-A0A8K0KJ98-F1
#
_entry.id   AF-A0A8K0KJ98-F1
#
_cell.length_a   1.000
_cell.length_b   1.000
_cell.length_c   1.000
_cell.angle_alpha   90.00
_cell.angle_beta   90.00
_cell.angle_gamma   90.00
#
_symmetry.space_group_name_H-M   'P 1'
#
loop_
_entity.id
_entity.type
_entity.pdbx_description
1 polymer ?
#
loop_
_entity_poly.entity_id
_entity_poly.type
_entity_poly.pdbx_seq_one_letter_code
_entity_poly.pdbx_strand_id
1 'polypeptide(L)'
;MDRKEVHGVLRILLQLLTKKEWEARHGALLGIKYLLAVRNDLVDELVPIVFPAVLKGLRDPVEDVGAVAAASLIPVAPVLVSQLPEQLPEALSCLWDLLLQHARGQEEEDGEEEEEEEEEDGASGVAPGDLEECAYAACDLASAASNSFMGLLAALLSLPDSEKHLGQQPLVEVIPRLWPFLGHNSTSVRKATLQTLFTLTGGANDSCRVEWTVPLLQEAMRHIFERCLLEPSQSILELAE
;
A
#
# COMPACT_ATOMS: atom_id res chain seq x y z
N MET A 1 -0.83 6.22 -30.23
CA MET A 1 -2.19 5.68 -30.30
C MET A 1 -3.18 6.83 -30.27
N ASP A 2 -4.13 6.86 -31.19
CA ASP A 2 -5.21 7.84 -31.13
C ASP A 2 -6.20 7.52 -29.99
N ARG A 3 -7.20 8.38 -29.77
CA ARG A 3 -8.21 8.18 -28.71
C ARG A 3 -9.00 6.88 -28.89
N LYS A 4 -9.37 6.51 -30.13
CA LYS A 4 -10.18 5.32 -30.39
C LYS A 4 -9.39 4.04 -30.14
N GLU A 5 -8.12 4.04 -30.53
CA GLU A 5 -7.18 2.93 -30.27
C GLU A 5 -7.00 2.71 -28.78
N VAL A 6 -6.85 3.77 -27.98
CA VAL A 6 -6.77 3.67 -26.51
C VAL A 6 -8.01 3.00 -25.93
N HIS A 7 -9.20 3.41 -26.34
CA HIS A 7 -10.44 2.78 -25.86
C HIS A 7 -10.57 1.32 -26.33
N GLY A 8 -10.05 1.00 -27.52
CA GLY A 8 -9.95 -0.37 -28.02
C GLY A 8 -9.06 -1.24 -27.14
N VAL A 9 -7.85 -0.76 -26.83
CA VAL A 9 -6.92 -1.44 -25.91
C VAL A 9 -7.54 -1.58 -24.53
N LEU A 10 -8.12 -0.51 -24.00
CA LEU A 10 -8.75 -0.53 -22.68
C LEU A 10 -9.84 -1.61 -22.59
N ARG A 11 -10.68 -1.75 -23.63
CA ARG A 11 -11.72 -2.78 -23.66
C ARG A 11 -11.13 -4.19 -23.54
N ILE A 12 -10.00 -4.45 -24.20
CA ILE A 12 -9.30 -5.74 -24.11
C ILE A 12 -8.75 -5.94 -22.69
N LEU A 13 -8.11 -4.92 -22.12
CA LEU A 13 -7.58 -4.98 -20.75
C LEU A 13 -8.69 -5.28 -19.73
N LEU A 14 -9.83 -4.60 -19.82
CA LEU A 14 -10.98 -4.85 -18.94
C LEU A 14 -11.54 -6.27 -19.10
N GLN A 15 -11.51 -6.85 -20.30
CA GLN A 15 -11.88 -8.25 -20.50
C GLN A 15 -10.90 -9.23 -19.84
N LEU A 16 -9.59 -8.93 -19.90
CA LEU A 16 -8.56 -9.77 -19.28
C LEU A 16 -8.65 -9.78 -17.75
N LEU A 17 -9.13 -8.69 -17.13
CA LEU A 17 -9.43 -8.65 -15.68
C LEU A 17 -10.53 -9.64 -15.25
N THR A 18 -11.32 -10.18 -16.18
CA THR A 18 -12.39 -11.15 -15.86
C THR A 18 -11.90 -12.61 -15.89
N LYS A 19 -10.63 -12.85 -16.23
CA LYS A 19 -10.05 -14.19 -16.37
C LYS A 19 -9.70 -14.82 -15.03
N LYS A 20 -9.73 -16.15 -14.98
CA LYS A 20 -9.42 -16.92 -13.76
C LYS A 20 -7.92 -16.93 -13.47
N GLU A 21 -7.13 -16.89 -14.53
CA GLU A 21 -5.68 -16.84 -14.52
C GLU A 21 -5.22 -15.49 -13.97
N TRP A 22 -4.44 -15.52 -12.88
CA TRP A 22 -3.99 -14.29 -12.23
C TRP A 22 -3.01 -13.53 -13.13
N GLU A 23 -2.22 -14.22 -13.96
CA GLU A 23 -1.27 -13.66 -14.92
C GLU A 23 -1.98 -12.75 -15.93
N ALA A 24 -3.18 -13.14 -16.35
CA ALA A 24 -4.00 -12.34 -17.25
C ALA A 24 -4.53 -11.07 -16.55
N ARG A 25 -4.96 -11.19 -15.29
CA ARG A 25 -5.45 -10.05 -14.49
C ARG A 25 -4.32 -9.08 -14.16
N HIS A 26 -3.19 -9.59 -13.69
CA HIS A 26 -1.96 -8.86 -13.43
C HIS A 26 -1.47 -8.12 -14.67
N GLY A 27 -1.34 -8.83 -15.81
CA GLY A 27 -0.93 -8.23 -17.09
C GLY A 27 -1.90 -7.14 -17.57
N ALA A 28 -3.19 -7.31 -17.33
CA ALA A 28 -4.19 -6.30 -17.65
C ALA A 28 -4.05 -5.03 -16.78
N LEU A 29 -3.84 -5.18 -15.47
CA LEU A 29 -3.60 -4.06 -14.57
C LEU A 29 -2.29 -3.35 -14.88
N LEU A 30 -1.23 -4.08 -15.26
CA LEU A 30 0.00 -3.47 -15.76
C LEU A 30 -0.27 -2.62 -17.01
N GLY A 31 -1.05 -3.15 -17.95
CA GLY A 31 -1.49 -2.38 -19.12
C GLY A 31 -2.25 -1.11 -18.74
N ILE A 32 -3.16 -1.18 -17.77
CA ILE A 32 -3.92 -0.03 -17.26
C ILE A 32 -2.99 0.98 -16.58
N LYS A 33 -2.08 0.53 -15.71
CA LYS A 33 -1.07 1.36 -15.04
C LYS A 33 -0.28 2.21 -16.05
N TYR A 34 0.28 1.57 -17.07
CA TYR A 34 1.04 2.30 -18.09
C TYR A 34 0.16 3.18 -18.98
N LEU A 35 -1.05 2.73 -19.29
CA LEU A 35 -2.00 3.53 -20.07
C LEU A 35 -2.32 4.85 -19.34
N LEU A 36 -2.64 4.79 -18.05
CA LEU A 36 -2.92 5.96 -17.22
C LEU A 36 -1.68 6.85 -17.06
N ALA A 37 -0.50 6.26 -16.85
CA ALA A 37 0.74 7.02 -16.69
C ALA A 37 1.17 7.77 -17.96
N VAL A 38 0.92 7.19 -19.14
CA VAL A 38 1.34 7.77 -20.43
C VAL A 38 0.27 8.68 -21.04
N ARG A 39 -1.02 8.34 -20.88
CA ARG A 39 -2.14 9.08 -21.47
C ARG A 39 -2.80 10.03 -20.48
N ASN A 40 -1.98 10.88 -19.85
CA ASN A 40 -2.44 11.97 -18.98
C ASN A 40 -3.45 12.90 -19.68
N ASP A 41 -3.46 12.98 -21.01
CA ASP A 41 -4.43 13.74 -21.79
C ASP A 41 -5.85 13.14 -21.81
N LEU A 42 -6.01 11.88 -21.37
CA LEU A 42 -7.28 11.16 -21.36
C LEU A 42 -7.72 10.70 -19.97
N VAL A 43 -6.97 10.98 -18.91
CA VAL A 43 -7.26 10.43 -17.56
C VAL A 43 -8.66 10.80 -17.06
N ASP A 44 -9.15 11.99 -17.36
CA ASP A 44 -10.52 12.43 -17.01
C ASP A 44 -11.61 11.55 -17.66
N GLU A 45 -11.32 11.01 -18.85
CA GLU A 45 -12.23 10.10 -19.57
C GLU A 45 -12.05 8.65 -19.11
N LEU A 46 -10.80 8.23 -18.87
CA LEU A 46 -10.46 6.83 -18.59
C LEU A 46 -10.71 6.45 -17.12
N VAL A 47 -10.39 7.33 -16.16
CA VAL A 47 -10.44 7.04 -14.72
C VAL A 47 -11.83 6.55 -14.28
N PRO A 48 -12.95 7.22 -14.63
CA PRO A 48 -14.29 6.74 -14.26
C PRO A 48 -14.62 5.35 -14.83
N ILE A 49 -14.04 4.97 -15.96
CA ILE A 49 -14.27 3.68 -16.63
C ILE A 49 -13.47 2.57 -15.96
N VAL A 50 -12.19 2.83 -15.65
CA VAL A 50 -11.28 1.81 -15.13
C VAL A 50 -11.38 1.62 -13.62
N PHE A 51 -11.72 2.68 -12.89
CA PHE A 51 -11.65 2.68 -11.44
C PHE A 51 -12.46 1.55 -10.78
N PRO A 52 -13.70 1.22 -11.17
CA PRO A 52 -14.43 0.10 -10.57
C PRO A 52 -13.72 -1.25 -10.75
N ALA A 53 -13.06 -1.45 -11.89
CA ALA A 53 -12.31 -2.68 -12.16
C ALA A 53 -10.99 -2.72 -11.39
N VAL A 54 -10.31 -1.58 -11.24
CA VAL A 54 -9.08 -1.48 -10.44
C VAL A 54 -9.38 -1.62 -8.94
N LEU A 55 -10.48 -1.04 -8.45
CA LEU A 55 -10.93 -1.20 -7.06
C LEU A 55 -11.25 -2.67 -6.75
N LYS A 56 -11.83 -3.41 -7.70
CA LYS A 56 -11.96 -4.87 -7.58
C LYS A 56 -10.60 -5.56 -7.55
N GLY A 57 -9.65 -5.11 -8.38
CA GLY A 57 -8.28 -5.61 -8.43
C GLY A 57 -7.50 -5.38 -7.13
N LEU A 58 -7.78 -4.30 -6.38
CA LEU A 58 -7.21 -4.10 -5.04
C LEU A 58 -7.55 -5.23 -4.07
N ARG A 59 -8.71 -5.87 -4.25
CA ARG A 59 -9.20 -6.99 -3.43
C ARG A 59 -8.97 -8.36 -4.09
N ASP A 60 -8.06 -8.43 -5.06
CA ASP A 60 -7.74 -9.70 -5.72
C ASP A 60 -7.09 -10.66 -4.70
N PRO A 61 -7.39 -11.97 -4.73
CA PRO A 61 -6.76 -12.93 -3.84
C PRO A 61 -5.26 -13.09 -4.07
N VAL A 62 -4.74 -12.67 -5.23
CA VAL A 62 -3.30 -12.69 -5.51
C VAL A 62 -2.73 -11.31 -5.21
N GLU A 63 -1.83 -11.25 -4.22
CA GLU A 63 -1.24 -10.02 -3.70
C GLU A 63 -0.59 -9.15 -4.79
N ASP A 64 0.16 -9.75 -5.71
CA ASP A 64 0.78 -9.04 -6.85
C ASP A 64 -0.25 -8.32 -7.73
N VAL A 65 -1.43 -8.91 -7.89
CA VAL A 65 -2.53 -8.29 -8.65
C VAL A 65 -3.04 -7.06 -7.88
N GLY A 66 -3.22 -7.19 -6.56
CA GLY A 66 -3.57 -6.08 -5.68
C GLY A 66 -2.52 -4.95 -5.68
N ALA A 67 -1.24 -5.30 -5.59
CA ALA A 67 -0.12 -4.38 -5.62
C ALA A 67 -0.11 -3.56 -6.93
N VAL A 68 -0.27 -4.21 -8.07
CA VAL A 68 -0.34 -3.51 -9.37
C VAL A 68 -1.61 -2.67 -9.50
N ALA A 69 -2.75 -3.14 -8.97
CA ALA A 69 -3.98 -2.34 -8.92
C ALA A 69 -3.72 -1.02 -8.17
N ALA A 70 -3.13 -1.08 -6.98
CA ALA A 70 -2.78 0.10 -6.20
C ALA A 70 -1.80 1.02 -6.96
N ALA A 71 -0.72 0.45 -7.49
CA ALA A 71 0.28 1.20 -8.24
C ALA A 71 -0.28 1.88 -9.50
N SER A 72 -1.35 1.34 -10.10
CA SER A 72 -2.02 1.94 -11.26
C SER A 72 -2.77 3.23 -10.94
N LEU A 73 -3.20 3.42 -9.68
CA LEU A 73 -3.96 4.57 -9.23
C LEU A 73 -3.08 5.74 -8.75
N ILE A 74 -1.84 5.46 -8.33
CA ILE A 74 -0.89 6.48 -7.86
C ILE A 74 -0.76 7.69 -8.81
N PRO A 75 -0.47 7.52 -10.13
CA PRO A 75 -0.29 8.67 -11.02
C PRO A 75 -1.58 9.48 -11.25
N VAL A 76 -2.75 8.90 -10.96
CA VAL A 76 -4.06 9.53 -11.18
C VAL A 76 -4.80 9.85 -9.87
N ALA A 77 -4.13 9.76 -8.72
CA ALA A 77 -4.69 10.10 -7.42
C ALA A 77 -5.39 11.47 -7.39
N PRO A 78 -4.85 12.56 -7.99
CA PRO A 78 -5.54 13.85 -8.06
C PRO A 78 -6.89 13.79 -8.81
N VAL A 79 -6.97 12.97 -9.86
CA VAL A 79 -8.19 12.80 -10.66
C VAL A 79 -9.23 12.00 -9.88
N LEU A 80 -8.81 10.99 -9.11
CA LEU A 80 -9.69 10.21 -8.24
C LEU A 80 -10.37 11.09 -7.18
N VAL A 81 -9.58 11.90 -6.46
CA VAL A 81 -10.11 12.76 -5.39
C VAL A 81 -11.05 13.83 -5.94
N SER A 82 -10.75 14.39 -7.11
CA SER A 82 -11.57 15.44 -7.72
C SER A 82 -12.82 14.94 -8.46
N GLN A 83 -12.78 13.78 -9.09
CA GLN A 83 -13.88 13.29 -9.95
C GLN A 83 -14.70 12.17 -9.34
N LEU A 84 -14.12 11.37 -8.44
CA LEU A 84 -14.78 10.22 -7.83
C LEU A 84 -14.82 10.31 -6.28
N PRO A 85 -15.22 11.47 -5.69
CA PRO A 85 -15.20 11.65 -4.24
C PRO A 85 -16.09 10.64 -3.49
N GLU A 86 -17.21 10.23 -4.09
CA GLU A 86 -18.14 9.26 -3.50
C GLU A 86 -17.52 7.85 -3.37
N GLN A 87 -16.55 7.50 -4.22
CA GLN A 87 -15.90 6.20 -4.21
C GLN A 87 -14.58 6.19 -3.41
N LEU A 88 -14.06 7.38 -3.08
CA LEU A 88 -12.81 7.53 -2.34
C LEU A 88 -12.82 6.83 -0.97
N PRO A 89 -13.90 6.91 -0.14
CA PRO A 89 -13.90 6.25 1.16
C PRO A 89 -13.79 4.72 1.05
N GLU A 90 -14.39 4.13 0.02
CA GLU A 90 -14.29 2.68 -0.21
C GLU A 90 -12.85 2.27 -0.54
N ALA A 91 -12.15 3.05 -1.37
CA ALA A 91 -10.75 2.81 -1.69
C ALA A 91 -9.85 2.96 -0.45
N LEU A 92 -10.06 4.01 0.36
CA LEU A 92 -9.31 4.23 1.60
C LEU A 92 -9.54 3.07 2.58
N SER A 93 -10.79 2.67 2.81
CA SER A 93 -11.10 1.52 3.68
C SER A 93 -10.39 0.25 3.19
N CYS A 94 -10.45 -0.01 1.89
CA CYS A 94 -9.78 -1.16 1.29
C CYS A 94 -8.26 -1.13 1.54
N LEU A 95 -7.62 0.03 1.40
CA LEU A 95 -6.17 0.16 1.66
C LEU A 95 -5.83 -0.06 3.12
N TRP A 96 -6.63 0.49 4.05
CA TRP A 96 -6.44 0.26 5.48
C TRP A 96 -6.59 -1.20 5.89
N ASP A 97 -7.53 -1.91 5.27
CA ASP A 97 -7.74 -3.33 5.52
C ASP A 97 -6.60 -4.18 4.96
N LEU A 98 -6.11 -3.86 3.76
CA LEU A 98 -4.95 -4.53 3.16
C LEU A 98 -3.70 -4.32 4.00
N LEU A 99 -3.39 -3.08 4.40
CA LEU A 99 -2.22 -2.79 5.23
C LEU A 99 -2.28 -3.51 6.59
N LEU A 100 -3.47 -3.60 7.20
CA LEU A 100 -3.65 -4.35 8.44
C LEU A 100 -3.39 -5.85 8.27
N GLN A 101 -3.80 -6.43 7.14
CA GLN A 101 -3.56 -7.85 6.85
C GLN A 101 -2.06 -8.13 6.68
N HIS A 102 -1.33 -7.26 5.99
CA HIS A 102 0.11 -7.42 5.77
C HIS A 102 0.89 -7.23 7.08
N ALA A 103 0.52 -6.26 7.90
CA ALA A 103 1.11 -6.04 9.21
C ALA A 103 1.01 -7.28 10.13
N ARG A 104 -0.12 -8.01 10.09
CA ARG A 104 -0.30 -9.24 10.88
C ARG A 104 0.50 -10.42 10.35
N GLY A 105 0.61 -10.56 9.03
CA GLY A 105 1.42 -11.62 8.43
C GLY A 105 2.91 -11.51 8.78
N GLN A 106 3.42 -10.28 8.91
CA GLN A 106 4.82 -10.05 9.31
C GLN A 106 5.11 -10.45 10.77
N GLU A 107 4.15 -10.29 11.68
CA GLU A 107 4.31 -10.69 13.10
C GLU A 107 4.25 -12.21 13.29
N GLU A 108 3.51 -12.93 12.43
CA GLU A 108 3.41 -14.40 12.47
C GLU A 108 4.67 -15.07 11.91
N GLU A 109 5.28 -14.54 10.84
CA GLU A 109 6.55 -15.07 10.28
C GLU A 109 7.74 -14.83 11.22
N ASP A 110 7.86 -13.66 11.86
CA ASP A 110 8.91 -13.38 12.85
C ASP A 110 8.74 -14.19 14.16
N GLY A 111 7.54 -14.73 14.42
CA GLY A 111 7.19 -15.48 15.64
C GLY A 111 7.42 -17.00 15.56
N GLU A 112 7.63 -17.55 14.36
CA GLU A 112 7.83 -18.99 14.14
C GLU A 112 9.33 -19.41 14.12
N GLU A 113 10.28 -18.47 14.28
CA GLU A 113 11.73 -18.79 14.32
C GLU A 113 12.25 -19.34 15.67
N GLU A 114 11.42 -19.42 16.72
CA GLU A 114 11.83 -19.95 18.02
C GLU A 114 11.09 -21.24 18.39
N GLU A 115 11.41 -22.38 17.75
CA GLU A 115 11.26 -23.74 18.34
C GLU A 115 11.87 -24.83 17.43
N GLU A 116 13.16 -24.74 17.08
CA GLU A 116 13.93 -25.95 16.73
C GLU A 116 14.60 -26.49 18.01
N GLU A 117 13.87 -27.34 18.73
CA GLU A 117 14.47 -28.22 19.72
C GLU A 117 15.46 -29.16 18.99
N GLU A 118 16.74 -29.09 19.35
CA GLU A 118 17.77 -30.03 18.91
C GLU A 118 17.42 -31.46 19.38
N GLU A 119 16.68 -32.22 18.58
CA GLU A 119 16.74 -33.68 18.59
C GLU A 119 17.72 -34.15 17.50
N GLU A 120 18.98 -34.34 17.90
CA GLU A 120 19.90 -35.20 17.17
C GLU A 120 19.35 -36.64 17.15
N ASP A 121 18.77 -37.06 16.02
CA ASP A 121 19.16 -38.33 15.39
C ASP A 121 18.52 -38.54 13.99
N GLY A 122 19.38 -38.65 12.98
CA GLY A 122 19.18 -39.61 11.89
C GLY A 122 18.32 -39.23 10.67
N ALA A 123 19.01 -38.68 9.65
CA ALA A 123 18.86 -38.99 8.22
C ALA A 123 17.61 -38.53 7.43
N SER A 124 17.76 -37.40 6.72
CA SER A 124 17.64 -37.29 5.24
C SER A 124 17.81 -35.82 4.86
N GLY A 125 18.96 -35.48 4.26
CA GLY A 125 19.30 -34.09 3.91
C GLY A 125 18.42 -33.52 2.82
N VAL A 126 17.60 -32.53 3.19
CA VAL A 126 17.25 -31.40 2.32
C VAL A 126 18.36 -30.36 2.52
N ALA A 127 18.90 -29.79 1.43
CA ALA A 127 19.98 -28.83 1.51
C ALA A 127 19.47 -27.53 2.17
N PRO A 128 20.18 -26.93 3.14
CA PRO A 128 19.72 -25.73 3.87
C PRO A 128 19.56 -24.46 2.99
N GLY A 129 20.01 -24.48 1.73
CA GLY A 129 19.99 -23.31 0.85
C GLY A 129 18.67 -23.06 0.13
N ASP A 130 17.83 -24.08 -0.04
CA ASP A 130 16.59 -23.96 -0.84
C ASP A 130 15.42 -23.33 -0.05
N LEU A 131 15.47 -23.36 1.28
CA LEU A 131 14.45 -22.77 2.15
C LEU A 131 14.68 -21.27 2.40
N GLU A 132 15.94 -20.84 2.52
CA GLU A 132 16.34 -19.45 2.75
C GLU A 132 16.05 -18.57 1.51
N GLU A 133 16.21 -19.12 0.29
CA GLU A 133 15.89 -18.43 -0.96
C GLU A 133 14.38 -18.22 -1.15
N CYS A 134 13.54 -19.15 -0.68
CA CYS A 134 12.08 -19.00 -0.67
C CYS A 134 11.60 -17.95 0.34
N ALA A 135 12.15 -17.93 1.55
CA ALA A 135 11.83 -16.92 2.56
C ALA A 135 12.23 -15.51 2.09
N TYR A 136 13.41 -15.36 1.49
CA TYR A 136 13.88 -14.08 0.94
C TYR A 136 12.99 -13.57 -0.21
N ALA A 137 12.56 -14.47 -1.12
CA ALA A 137 11.67 -14.12 -2.22
C ALA A 137 10.24 -13.75 -1.77
N ALA A 138 9.71 -14.40 -0.73
CA ALA A 138 8.42 -14.05 -0.14
C ALA A 138 8.46 -12.67 0.53
N CYS A 139 9.55 -12.36 1.24
CA CYS A 139 9.77 -11.06 1.87
C CYS A 139 9.84 -9.90 0.86
N ASP A 140 10.46 -10.12 -0.31
CA ASP A 140 10.51 -9.14 -1.40
C ASP A 140 9.13 -8.87 -2.02
N LEU A 141 8.27 -9.89 -2.12
CA LEU A 141 6.89 -9.74 -2.62
C LEU A 141 6.02 -8.95 -1.64
N ALA A 142 6.07 -9.29 -0.34
CA ALA A 142 5.39 -8.55 0.72
C ALA A 142 5.84 -7.08 0.79
N SER A 143 7.13 -6.82 0.53
CA SER A 143 7.71 -5.47 0.43
C SER A 143 7.19 -4.70 -0.79
N ALA A 144 7.03 -5.37 -1.93
CA ALA A 144 6.53 -4.75 -3.16
C ALA A 144 5.05 -4.33 -3.07
N ALA A 145 4.22 -5.16 -2.45
CA ALA A 145 2.80 -4.84 -2.23
C ALA A 145 2.63 -3.71 -1.21
N SER A 146 3.34 -3.80 -0.07
CA SER A 146 3.37 -2.76 0.96
C SER A 146 3.77 -1.40 0.38
N ASN A 147 4.75 -1.36 -0.52
CA ASN A 147 5.16 -0.15 -1.22
C ASN A 147 4.03 0.46 -2.07
N SER A 148 3.25 -0.37 -2.75
CA SER A 148 2.16 0.09 -3.60
C SER A 148 0.95 0.55 -2.79
N PHE A 149 0.58 -0.18 -1.73
CA PHE A 149 -0.53 0.17 -0.85
C PHE A 149 -0.24 1.43 -0.04
N MET A 150 0.90 1.49 0.65
CA MET A 150 1.30 2.69 1.38
C MET A 150 1.52 3.87 0.44
N GLY A 151 2.13 3.65 -0.73
CA GLY A 151 2.33 4.70 -1.73
C GLY A 151 1.01 5.33 -2.19
N LEU A 152 0.00 4.50 -2.48
CA LEU A 152 -1.33 4.99 -2.86
C LEU A 152 -2.03 5.69 -1.68
N LEU A 153 -1.98 5.12 -0.47
CA LEU A 153 -2.59 5.71 0.71
C LEU A 153 -2.01 7.10 1.00
N ALA A 154 -0.67 7.22 1.01
CA ALA A 154 0.03 8.50 1.19
C ALA A 154 -0.33 9.50 0.09
N ALA A 155 -0.38 9.07 -1.17
CA ALA A 155 -0.75 9.92 -2.30
C ALA A 155 -2.18 10.46 -2.17
N LEU A 156 -3.15 9.62 -1.79
CA LEU A 156 -4.55 10.03 -1.64
C LEU A 156 -4.73 11.00 -0.48
N LEU A 157 -4.14 10.72 0.68
CA LEU A 157 -4.27 11.54 1.88
C LEU A 157 -3.55 12.89 1.75
N SER A 158 -2.47 12.95 0.99
CA SER A 158 -1.73 14.20 0.76
C SER A 158 -2.48 15.22 -0.12
N LEU A 159 -3.59 14.82 -0.74
CA LEU A 159 -4.37 15.69 -1.61
C LEU A 159 -5.41 16.50 -0.82
N PRO A 160 -5.69 17.75 -1.24
CA PRO A 160 -6.78 18.53 -0.67
C PRO A 160 -8.12 17.80 -0.88
N ASP A 161 -9.09 18.01 0.01
CA ASP A 161 -10.42 17.37 0.03
C ASP A 161 -10.46 15.88 0.42
N SER A 162 -9.33 15.16 0.41
CA SER A 162 -9.27 13.78 0.92
C SER A 162 -9.70 13.67 2.39
N GLU A 163 -9.42 14.72 3.17
CA GLU A 163 -9.69 14.84 4.60
C GLU A 163 -11.16 14.64 4.97
N LYS A 164 -12.08 15.10 4.12
CA LYS A 164 -13.53 14.99 4.35
C LYS A 164 -13.99 13.52 4.35
N HIS A 165 -13.23 12.66 3.70
CA HIS A 165 -13.54 11.25 3.51
C HIS A 165 -12.93 10.38 4.61
N LEU A 166 -12.00 10.94 5.40
CA LEU A 166 -11.32 10.27 6.50
C LEU A 166 -12.23 10.02 7.70
N GLY A 167 -13.26 10.87 7.90
CA GLY A 167 -14.18 10.80 9.04
C GLY A 167 -15.04 9.53 9.13
N GLN A 168 -14.91 8.61 8.17
CA GLN A 168 -15.53 7.28 8.23
C GLN A 168 -14.77 6.29 9.11
N GLN A 169 -13.48 6.52 9.41
CA GLN A 169 -12.70 5.65 10.29
C GLN A 169 -12.07 6.45 11.44
N PRO A 170 -12.17 5.99 12.71
CA PRO A 170 -11.57 6.68 13.83
C PRO A 170 -10.04 6.62 13.77
N LEU A 171 -9.39 7.79 13.83
CA LEU A 171 -7.93 7.91 13.72
C LEU A 171 -7.16 7.09 14.76
N VAL A 172 -7.75 6.93 15.94
CA VAL A 172 -7.22 6.11 17.04
C VAL A 172 -7.07 4.64 16.64
N GLU A 173 -7.88 4.12 15.71
CA GLU A 173 -7.81 2.72 15.26
C GLU A 173 -6.91 2.52 14.03
N VAL A 174 -6.74 3.56 13.19
CA VAL A 174 -5.96 3.45 11.95
C VAL A 174 -4.49 3.84 12.12
N ILE A 175 -4.19 4.78 13.02
CA ILE A 175 -2.81 5.21 13.29
C ILE A 175 -1.93 4.03 13.73
N PRO A 176 -2.35 3.16 14.68
CA PRO A 176 -1.52 2.05 15.10
C PRO A 176 -1.18 1.04 14.01
N ARG A 177 -2.01 0.94 12.97
CA ARG A 177 -1.78 0.05 11.83
C ARG A 177 -0.57 0.47 11.00
N LEU A 178 -0.07 1.70 11.18
CA LEU A 178 1.08 2.24 10.46
C LEU A 178 2.42 1.93 11.13
N TRP A 179 2.42 1.53 12.40
CA TRP A 179 3.66 1.31 13.16
C TRP A 179 4.60 0.27 12.53
N PRO A 180 4.12 -0.90 12.06
CA PRO A 180 5.00 -1.89 11.43
C PRO A 180 5.74 -1.34 10.20
N PHE A 181 5.09 -0.44 9.46
CA PHE A 181 5.65 0.13 8.22
C PHE A 181 6.74 1.19 8.46
N LEU A 182 6.90 1.70 9.69
CA LEU A 182 8.02 2.60 10.05
C LEU A 182 9.37 1.87 10.10
N GLY A 183 9.36 0.56 10.41
CA GLY A 183 10.54 -0.30 10.45
C GLY A 183 10.90 -0.92 9.10
N HIS A 184 10.05 -0.76 8.09
CA HIS A 184 10.11 -1.54 6.85
C HIS A 184 11.43 -1.38 6.06
N ASN A 185 11.89 -2.46 5.41
CA ASN A 185 13.15 -2.49 4.65
C ASN A 185 13.19 -1.48 3.49
N SER A 186 12.04 -1.28 2.82
CA SER A 186 11.87 -0.30 1.75
C SER A 186 11.82 1.13 2.29
N THR A 187 12.82 1.93 1.89
CA THR A 187 12.90 3.37 2.15
C THR A 187 11.64 4.12 1.67
N SER A 188 11.04 3.69 0.56
CA SER A 188 9.81 4.29 0.03
C SER A 188 8.61 4.05 0.94
N VAL A 189 8.49 2.84 1.53
CA VAL A 189 7.43 2.51 2.49
C VAL A 189 7.58 3.35 3.76
N ARG A 190 8.78 3.42 4.33
CA ARG A 190 9.03 4.23 5.55
C ARG A 190 8.67 5.69 5.33
N LYS A 191 9.09 6.26 4.20
CA LYS A 191 8.75 7.64 3.81
C LYS A 191 7.24 7.83 3.67
N ALA A 192 6.57 6.97 2.91
CA ALA A 192 5.12 7.06 2.69
C ALA A 192 4.35 6.96 4.02
N THR A 193 4.80 6.08 4.92
CA THR A 193 4.23 5.90 6.26
C THR A 193 4.34 7.16 7.11
N LEU A 194 5.52 7.78 7.18
CA LEU A 194 5.71 9.05 7.88
C LEU A 194 4.91 10.18 7.24
N GLN A 195 4.82 10.24 5.91
CA GLN A 195 3.99 11.23 5.22
C GLN A 195 2.51 11.07 5.57
N THR A 196 2.03 9.82 5.61
CA THR A 196 0.67 9.51 6.05
C THR A 196 0.45 9.96 7.50
N LEU A 197 1.33 9.60 8.43
CA LEU A 197 1.23 10.02 9.83
C LEU A 197 1.16 11.54 9.97
N PHE A 198 2.10 12.25 9.33
CA PHE A 198 2.14 13.72 9.33
C PHE A 198 0.82 14.33 8.86
N THR A 199 0.24 13.83 7.78
CA THR A 199 -1.05 14.29 7.25
C THR A 199 -2.21 13.99 8.22
N LEU A 200 -2.22 12.81 8.85
CA LEU A 200 -3.28 12.42 9.78
C LEU A 200 -3.25 13.22 11.09
N THR A 201 -2.05 13.54 11.60
CA THR A 201 -1.87 14.20 12.89
C THR A 201 -2.01 15.72 12.84
N GLY A 202 -2.23 16.31 11.66
CA GLY A 202 -2.53 17.74 11.52
C GLY A 202 -1.54 18.55 10.68
N GLY A 203 -0.89 17.96 9.67
CA GLY A 203 -0.04 18.69 8.73
C GLY A 203 -0.71 19.97 8.16
N ALA A 204 0.05 21.06 8.14
CA ALA A 204 -0.23 22.41 7.59
C ALA A 204 -1.41 23.24 8.17
N ASN A 205 -2.33 22.67 8.95
CA ASN A 205 -3.42 23.41 9.61
C ASN A 205 -3.36 23.20 11.15
N ASP A 206 -3.39 24.29 11.92
CA ASP A 206 -3.19 24.37 13.39
C ASP A 206 -4.15 23.55 14.29
N SER A 207 -5.03 22.71 13.72
CA SER A 207 -5.99 21.90 14.50
C SER A 207 -5.60 20.43 14.48
N CYS A 208 -5.06 19.95 15.62
CA CYS A 208 -4.83 18.53 15.87
C CYS A 208 -6.12 17.74 15.65
N ARG A 209 -6.09 16.78 14.72
CA ARG A 209 -7.26 15.98 14.30
C ARG A 209 -7.45 14.72 15.14
N VAL A 210 -6.38 14.31 15.82
CA VAL A 210 -6.32 13.10 16.61
C VAL A 210 -6.68 13.44 18.05
N GLU A 211 -7.64 12.72 18.60
CA GLU A 211 -7.86 12.70 20.05
C GLU A 211 -6.80 11.79 20.67
N TRP A 212 -5.69 12.39 21.09
CA TRP A 212 -4.58 11.66 21.67
C TRP A 212 -4.96 11.09 23.03
N THR A 213 -5.06 9.76 23.10
CA THR A 213 -5.05 9.04 24.36
C THR A 213 -3.61 8.91 24.85
N VAL A 214 -3.41 8.77 26.15
CA VAL A 214 -2.07 8.58 26.73
C VAL A 214 -1.34 7.36 26.13
N PRO A 215 -1.98 6.19 25.96
CA PRO A 215 -1.33 5.04 25.33
C PRO A 215 -0.91 5.33 23.88
N LEU A 216 -1.80 5.89 23.07
CA LEU A 216 -1.53 6.16 21.65
C LEU A 216 -0.39 7.18 21.49
N LEU A 217 -0.34 8.20 22.34
CA LEU A 217 0.74 9.19 22.31
C LEU A 217 2.09 8.56 22.70
N GLN A 218 2.11 7.68 23.71
CA GLN A 218 3.32 6.97 24.10
C GLN A 218 3.85 6.08 22.98
N GLU A 219 2.96 5.33 22.31
CA GLU A 219 3.33 4.50 21.16
C GLU A 219 3.87 5.34 20.01
N ALA A 220 3.18 6.43 19.66
CA ALA A 220 3.61 7.34 18.60
C ALA A 220 4.99 7.93 18.91
N MET A 221 5.20 8.46 20.12
CA MET A 221 6.51 9.01 20.52
C MET A 221 7.61 7.95 20.46
N ARG A 222 7.34 6.72 20.91
CA ARG A 222 8.30 5.61 20.87
C ARG A 222 8.71 5.29 19.43
N HIS A 223 7.75 5.02 18.55
CA HIS A 223 8.04 4.63 17.17
C HIS A 223 8.69 5.74 16.35
N ILE A 224 8.26 7.00 16.53
CA ILE A 224 8.89 8.14 15.86
C ILE A 224 10.33 8.33 16.35
N PHE A 225 10.56 8.28 17.68
CA PHE A 225 11.91 8.45 18.23
C PHE A 225 12.86 7.33 17.78
N GLU A 226 12.41 6.08 17.81
CA GLU A 226 13.16 4.94 17.27
C GLU A 226 13.50 5.14 15.80
N ARG A 227 12.54 5.62 15.00
CA ARG A 227 12.78 5.92 13.60
C ARG A 227 13.84 6.99 13.41
N CYS A 228 13.81 8.07 14.18
CA CYS A 228 14.81 9.14 14.11
C CYS A 228 16.23 8.63 14.45
N LEU A 229 16.36 7.70 15.41
CA LEU A 229 17.66 7.15 15.80
C LEU A 229 18.26 6.23 14.73
N LEU A 230 17.42 5.45 14.07
CA LEU A 230 17.86 4.38 13.17
C LEU A 230 17.80 4.74 11.68
N GLU A 231 17.18 5.86 11.30
CA GLU A 231 16.94 6.18 9.88
C GLU A 231 18.22 6.60 9.14
N PRO A 232 18.66 5.85 8.12
CA PRO A 232 19.83 6.23 7.32
C PRO A 232 19.56 7.36 6.32
N SER A 233 18.30 7.58 5.92
CA SER A 233 17.93 8.57 4.89
C SER A 233 17.63 9.95 5.50
N GLN A 234 18.47 10.94 5.20
CA GLN A 234 18.30 12.32 5.67
C GLN A 234 16.92 12.91 5.29
N SER A 235 16.44 12.63 4.07
CA SER A 235 15.15 13.14 3.60
C SER A 235 13.93 12.57 4.34
N ILE A 236 14.10 11.43 5.02
CA ILE A 236 13.06 10.82 5.85
C ILE A 236 13.19 11.33 7.28
N LEU A 237 14.43 11.48 7.77
CA LEU A 237 14.70 12.07 9.08
C LEU A 237 14.09 13.49 9.19
N GLU A 238 14.26 14.33 8.16
CA GLU A 238 13.66 15.68 8.07
C GLU A 238 12.13 15.69 8.16
N LEU A 239 11.46 14.56 7.87
CA LEU A 239 10.00 14.43 7.97
C LEU A 239 9.55 13.94 9.35
N ALA A 240 10.43 13.25 10.08
CA ALA A 240 10.14 12.70 11.40
C ALA A 240 10.47 13.70 12.54
N GLU A 241 11.32 14.70 12.27
CA GLU A 241 11.64 15.84 13.15
C GLU A 241 10.55 16.92 13.14
#